data_AF-R7KVA9-F1
#
_entry.id   AF-R7KVA9-F1
#
_cell.length_a   1.000
_cell.length_b   1.000
_cell.length_c   1.000
_cell.angle_alpha   90.00
_cell.angle_beta   90.00
_cell.angle_gamma   90.00
#
_symmetry.space_group_name_H-M   'P 1'
#
loop_
_entity.id
_entity.type
_entity.pdbx_description
1 polymer ?
#
loop_
_entity_poly.entity_id
_entity_poly.type
_entity_poly.pdbx_seq_one_letter_code
_entity_poly.pdbx_strand_id
1 'polypeptide(L)'
;MGFVGFTYLIIFLVILYYVILLAILAGGFALFYWGLRSHRKPENEKKAWPIILKISGIAIMAFMLVAIVTNAVQIARKVNELVSPDHYELPESTNSIDTVQQMLKLADENDRDQFRSMFSENYRNSDLFDDSVEEFFTYYPQGLSECQLQQTSSDAYTCKLDGETYYINIRINQNDHNSENNGVTLFGIENDEAKQASTFSHGYMSIYCNIIPEPDTHRLIDGETMGYMFTPERELTQDDFTEFLGEGMTVSDITEHFGKPNSTKIMNDSRKAFYYSIDNDELGYPRYVCLECAHGGKVFNCRVVGDHTRKDEYVIWRYDFNNMQ
;
A
#
# COMPACT_ATOMS: atom_id res chain seq x y z
N MET A 1 0.70 25.73 -11.77
CA MET A 1 2.07 26.15 -12.17
C MET A 1 2.96 26.53 -10.96
N GLY A 2 2.83 25.88 -9.79
CA GLY A 2 3.56 26.29 -8.58
C GLY A 2 4.78 25.43 -8.19
N PHE A 3 4.75 24.13 -8.47
CA PHE A 3 5.74 23.18 -7.96
C PHE A 3 6.98 23.05 -8.86
N VAL A 4 6.76 22.99 -10.18
CA VAL A 4 7.85 22.84 -11.18
C VAL A 4 8.77 24.07 -11.18
N GLY A 5 8.23 25.28 -11.04
CA GLY A 5 9.01 26.52 -11.00
C GLY A 5 9.92 26.63 -9.76
N PHE A 6 9.48 26.06 -8.63
CA PHE A 6 10.25 26.08 -7.38
C PHE A 6 11.47 25.16 -7.44
N THR A 7 11.35 23.98 -8.03
CA THR A 7 12.46 23.03 -8.21
C THR A 7 13.56 23.61 -9.12
N TYR A 8 13.18 24.25 -10.23
CA TYR A 8 14.16 24.89 -11.12
C TYR A 8 14.87 26.08 -10.47
N LEU A 9 14.18 26.83 -9.60
CA LEU A 9 14.80 27.92 -8.83
C LEU A 9 15.87 27.39 -7.88
N ILE A 10 15.60 26.29 -7.16
CA ILE A 10 16.57 25.68 -6.25
C ILE A 10 17.81 25.17 -7.02
N ILE A 11 17.60 24.46 -8.13
CA ILE A 11 18.70 23.96 -8.96
C ILE A 11 19.57 25.11 -9.47
N PHE A 12 18.94 26.19 -9.93
CA PHE A 12 19.64 27.39 -10.39
C PHE A 12 20.49 28.04 -9.28
N LEU A 13 19.93 28.16 -8.06
CA LEU A 13 20.65 28.74 -6.92
C LEU A 13 21.87 27.88 -6.50
N VAL A 14 21.75 26.55 -6.55
CA VAL A 14 22.87 25.65 -6.26
C VAL A 14 23.98 25.79 -7.30
N ILE A 15 23.63 25.84 -8.59
CA ILE A 15 24.61 26.04 -9.66
C ILE A 15 25.31 27.40 -9.50
N LEU A 16 24.53 28.46 -9.24
CA LEU A 16 25.07 29.80 -9.03
C LEU A 16 26.05 29.87 -7.85
N TYR A 17 25.73 29.20 -6.74
CA TYR A 17 26.61 29.09 -5.58
C TYR A 17 27.98 28.47 -5.94
N TYR A 18 27.99 27.35 -6.67
CA TYR A 18 29.25 26.72 -7.08
C TYR A 18 30.04 27.56 -8.09
N VAL A 19 29.37 28.28 -9.00
CA VAL A 19 30.03 29.22 -9.92
C VAL A 19 30.73 30.34 -9.16
N ILE A 20 30.08 30.90 -8.12
CA ILE A 20 30.67 31.94 -7.27
C ILE A 20 31.90 31.39 -6.53
N LEU A 21 31.84 30.18 -5.98
CA LEU A 21 32.97 29.54 -5.32
C LEU A 21 34.18 29.37 -6.25
N LEU A 22 33.95 28.91 -7.48
CA LEU A 22 35.01 28.78 -8.49
C LEU A 22 35.63 30.12 -8.87
N ALA A 23 34.83 31.18 -8.97
CA ALA A 23 35.32 32.53 -9.26
C ALA A 23 36.22 33.06 -8.13
N ILE A 24 35.86 32.83 -6.86
CA ILE A 24 36.67 33.22 -5.69
C ILE A 24 38.01 32.46 -5.68
N LEU A 25 37.99 31.16 -5.99
CA LEU A 25 39.21 30.35 -6.07
C LEU A 25 40.15 30.86 -7.18
N ALA A 26 39.61 31.17 -8.36
CA ALA A 26 40.36 31.75 -9.46
C ALA A 26 40.97 33.13 -9.09
N GLY A 27 40.21 33.96 -8.35
CA GLY A 27 40.70 35.22 -7.80
C GLY A 27 41.87 35.05 -6.82
N GLY A 28 41.78 34.07 -5.92
CA GLY A 28 42.87 33.71 -5.01
C GLY A 28 44.14 33.28 -5.75
N PHE A 29 43.99 32.48 -6.81
CA PHE A 29 45.11 32.07 -7.67
C PHE A 29 45.74 33.25 -8.42
N ALA A 30 44.92 34.16 -8.95
CA ALA A 30 45.40 35.36 -9.64
C ALA A 30 46.21 36.28 -8.69
N LEU A 31 45.74 36.48 -7.46
CA LEU A 31 46.46 37.25 -6.43
C LEU A 31 47.80 36.61 -6.06
N PHE A 32 47.82 35.29 -5.88
CA PHE A 32 49.03 34.54 -5.59
C PHE A 32 50.05 34.62 -6.75
N TYR A 33 49.60 34.41 -7.99
CA TYR A 33 50.43 34.50 -9.19
C TYR A 33 50.99 35.91 -9.40
N TRP A 34 50.16 36.94 -9.18
CA TRP A 34 50.61 38.33 -9.24
C TRP A 34 51.62 38.64 -8.13
N GLY A 35 51.41 38.14 -6.91
CA GLY A 35 52.37 38.24 -5.82
C GLY A 35 53.74 37.61 -6.17
N LEU A 36 53.74 36.43 -6.81
CA LEU A 36 54.97 35.77 -7.31
C LEU A 36 55.66 36.60 -8.41
N ARG A 37 54.90 37.07 -9.40
CA ARG A 37 55.45 37.86 -10.51
C ARG A 37 56.00 39.21 -10.05
N SER A 38 55.33 39.87 -9.12
CA SER A 38 55.73 41.17 -8.60
C SER A 38 56.99 41.10 -7.74
N HIS A 39 57.12 40.05 -6.92
CA HIS A 39 58.28 39.83 -6.07
C HIS A 39 59.56 39.52 -6.86
N ARG A 40 59.45 39.04 -8.11
CA ARG A 40 60.60 38.81 -9.01
C ARG A 40 61.17 40.11 -9.60
N LYS A 41 60.49 41.25 -9.45
CA LYS A 41 61.00 42.53 -9.96
C LYS A 41 61.92 43.18 -8.93
N PRO A 42 63.13 43.63 -9.33
CA PRO A 42 64.11 44.23 -8.41
C PRO A 42 63.58 45.50 -7.71
N GLU A 43 62.66 46.24 -8.35
CA GLU A 43 62.02 47.44 -7.79
C GLU A 43 61.08 47.18 -6.59
N ASN A 44 60.75 45.92 -6.31
CA ASN A 44 59.79 45.51 -5.28
C ASN A 44 60.41 44.62 -4.19
N GLU A 45 61.72 44.37 -4.23
CA GLU A 45 62.42 43.44 -3.33
C GLU A 45 62.29 43.83 -1.84
N LYS A 46 62.19 45.13 -1.53
CA LYS A 46 62.03 45.65 -0.17
C LYS A 46 60.59 46.00 0.22
N LYS A 47 59.61 45.79 -0.68
CA LYS A 47 58.22 46.19 -0.44
C LYS A 47 57.42 45.03 0.15
N ALA A 48 56.57 45.30 1.14
CA ALA A 48 55.75 44.27 1.79
C ALA A 48 54.57 43.79 0.93
N TRP A 49 54.06 44.61 0.00
CA TRP A 49 52.83 44.31 -0.76
C TRP A 49 52.87 43.03 -1.61
N PRO A 50 53.99 42.61 -2.26
CA PRO A 50 54.04 41.34 -2.99
C PRO A 50 53.98 40.12 -2.05
N ILE A 51 54.50 40.27 -0.82
CA ILE A 51 54.43 39.23 0.21
C ILE A 51 52.99 39.13 0.73
N ILE A 52 52.33 40.27 0.99
CA ILE A 52 50.93 40.33 1.40
C ILE A 52 50.04 39.65 0.35
N LEU A 53 50.22 39.93 -0.95
CA LEU A 53 49.44 39.29 -2.02
C LEU A 53 49.61 37.76 -2.06
N LYS A 54 50.82 37.25 -1.82
CA LYS A 54 51.06 35.80 -1.73
C LYS A 54 50.32 35.19 -0.55
N ILE A 55 50.44 35.81 0.62
CA ILE A 55 49.81 35.32 1.86
C ILE A 55 48.29 35.37 1.73
N SER A 56 47.73 36.46 1.24
CA SER A 56 46.28 36.59 1.01
C SER A 56 45.77 35.58 -0.03
N GLY A 57 46.51 35.37 -1.12
CA GLY A 57 46.16 34.35 -2.11
C GLY A 57 46.18 32.93 -1.53
N ILE A 58 47.20 32.58 -0.75
CA ILE A 58 47.29 31.29 -0.04
C ILE A 58 46.16 31.15 0.97
N ALA A 59 45.86 32.20 1.75
CA ALA A 59 44.79 32.17 2.74
C ALA A 59 43.41 31.95 2.11
N ILE A 60 43.12 32.63 0.99
CA ILE A 60 41.88 32.44 0.23
C ILE A 60 41.80 31.02 -0.32
N MET A 61 42.87 30.50 -0.94
CA MET A 61 42.89 29.14 -1.47
C MET A 61 42.72 28.10 -0.36
N ALA A 62 43.39 28.27 0.79
CA ALA A 62 43.27 27.38 1.94
C ALA A 62 41.84 27.40 2.52
N PHE A 63 41.26 28.59 2.70
CA PHE A 63 39.88 28.72 3.17
C PHE A 63 38.88 28.07 2.23
N MET A 64 39.04 28.27 0.91
CA MET A 64 38.19 27.65 -0.10
C MET A 64 38.33 26.13 -0.12
N LEU A 65 39.54 25.60 0.06
CA LEU A 65 39.80 24.17 0.11
C LEU A 65 39.14 23.55 1.35
N VAL A 66 39.23 24.22 2.50
CA VAL A 66 38.49 23.83 3.72
C VAL A 66 36.98 23.88 3.49
N ALA A 67 36.45 24.94 2.85
CA ALA A 67 35.02 25.05 2.57
C ALA A 67 34.51 23.95 1.62
N ILE A 68 35.27 23.64 0.57
CA ILE A 68 34.96 22.55 -0.37
C ILE A 68 35.00 21.20 0.35
N VAL A 69 36.04 20.92 1.15
CA VAL A 69 36.14 19.68 1.91
C VAL A 69 35.02 19.58 2.94
N THR A 70 34.69 20.66 3.65
CA THR A 70 33.61 20.65 4.64
C THR A 70 32.25 20.42 3.99
N ASN A 71 31.98 21.08 2.86
CA ASN A 71 30.78 20.83 2.06
C ASN A 71 30.75 19.40 1.49
N ALA A 72 31.87 18.90 0.97
CA ALA A 72 31.97 17.53 0.48
C ALA A 72 31.78 16.51 1.60
N VAL A 73 32.27 16.77 2.82
CA VAL A 73 32.04 15.93 4.00
C VAL A 73 30.59 16.05 4.47
N GLN A 74 29.95 17.21 4.41
CA GLN A 74 28.53 17.36 4.75
C GLN A 74 27.62 16.70 3.71
N ILE A 75 27.94 16.82 2.43
CA ILE A 75 27.25 16.12 1.35
C ILE A 75 27.52 14.62 1.48
N ALA A 76 28.75 14.19 1.71
CA ALA A 76 29.07 12.79 1.95
C ALA A 76 28.39 12.29 3.21
N ARG A 77 28.27 13.08 4.29
CA ARG A 77 27.51 12.71 5.49
C ARG A 77 26.03 12.65 5.22
N LYS A 78 25.43 13.59 4.49
CA LYS A 78 24.01 13.53 4.11
C LYS A 78 23.74 12.38 3.14
N VAL A 79 24.62 12.16 2.17
CA VAL A 79 24.58 11.01 1.27
C VAL A 79 24.80 9.74 2.08
N ASN A 80 25.65 9.73 3.09
CA ASN A 80 25.85 8.59 3.99
C ASN A 80 24.76 8.50 5.07
N GLU A 81 23.96 9.51 5.35
CA GLU A 81 22.72 9.40 6.12
C GLU A 81 21.61 8.86 5.21
N LEU A 82 21.71 9.11 3.90
CA LEU A 82 20.88 8.52 2.84
C LEU A 82 21.38 7.12 2.39
N VAL A 83 22.63 6.72 2.70
CA VAL A 83 23.32 5.53 2.13
C VAL A 83 24.04 4.67 3.19
N SER A 84 24.48 5.19 4.34
CA SER A 84 24.93 4.35 5.47
C SER A 84 23.72 3.99 6.34
N PRO A 85 23.50 2.68 6.52
CA PRO A 85 22.51 2.14 7.44
C PRO A 85 23.09 2.20 8.85
N ASP A 86 22.56 3.04 9.73
CA ASP A 86 22.75 2.81 11.15
C ASP A 86 22.01 1.52 11.51
N HIS A 87 22.78 0.55 11.99
CA HIS A 87 22.38 -0.80 12.31
C HIS A 87 21.20 -0.86 13.30
N TYR A 88 20.00 -1.05 12.76
CA TYR A 88 19.27 -2.25 13.12
C TYR A 88 19.57 -3.29 12.04
N GLU A 89 20.03 -4.48 12.44
CA GLU A 89 19.94 -5.66 11.59
C GLU A 89 18.45 -5.93 11.36
N LEU A 90 17.90 -5.29 10.33
CA LEU A 90 16.74 -5.76 9.61
C LEU A 90 17.27 -6.39 8.32
N PRO A 91 16.69 -7.50 7.83
CA PRO A 91 17.28 -8.30 6.77
C PRO A 91 17.58 -7.45 5.54
N GLU A 92 18.72 -7.75 4.90
CA GLU A 92 19.08 -7.31 3.54
C GLU A 92 17.83 -7.15 2.69
N SER A 93 17.71 -5.99 2.02
CA SER A 93 16.71 -5.68 0.99
C SER A 93 15.67 -6.80 0.83
N THR A 94 14.55 -6.73 1.56
CA THR A 94 13.47 -7.66 1.29
C THR A 94 13.01 -7.29 -0.11
N ASN A 95 13.49 -8.04 -1.11
CA ASN A 95 12.84 -8.06 -2.40
C ASN A 95 11.37 -8.33 -2.07
N SER A 96 10.43 -7.70 -2.77
CA SER A 96 9.01 -7.97 -2.56
C SER A 96 8.70 -9.47 -2.55
N ILE A 97 9.54 -10.29 -3.20
CA ILE A 97 9.49 -11.76 -3.18
C ILE A 97 9.78 -12.38 -1.80
N ASP A 98 10.77 -11.89 -1.05
CA ASP A 98 11.14 -12.44 0.25
C ASP A 98 10.04 -12.12 1.28
N THR A 99 9.45 -10.93 1.19
CA THR A 99 8.30 -10.53 2.01
C THR A 99 7.10 -11.40 1.68
N VAL A 100 6.80 -11.62 0.39
CA VAL A 100 5.72 -12.51 -0.03
C VAL A 100 5.96 -13.93 0.48
N GLN A 101 7.15 -14.49 0.31
CA GLN A 101 7.49 -15.83 0.80
C GLN A 101 7.32 -15.95 2.32
N GLN A 102 7.76 -14.93 3.07
CA GLN A 102 7.56 -14.91 4.52
C GLN A 102 6.09 -14.85 4.90
N MET A 103 5.28 -14.00 4.24
CA MET A 103 3.85 -13.91 4.51
C MET A 103 3.12 -15.21 4.20
N LEU A 104 3.44 -15.86 3.07
CA LEU A 104 2.89 -17.17 2.72
C LEU A 104 3.30 -18.25 3.74
N LYS A 105 4.55 -18.24 4.19
CA LYS A 105 5.03 -19.17 5.21
C LYS A 105 4.27 -19.01 6.53
N LEU A 106 4.08 -17.77 6.99
CA LEU A 106 3.31 -17.48 8.20
C LEU A 106 1.85 -17.91 8.06
N ALA A 107 1.27 -17.78 6.87
CA ALA A 107 -0.07 -18.26 6.56
C ALA A 107 -0.18 -19.79 6.59
N ASP A 108 0.79 -20.51 6.00
CA ASP A 108 0.90 -21.98 6.07
C ASP A 108 1.12 -22.47 7.51
N GLU A 109 1.92 -21.76 8.31
CA GLU A 109 2.18 -22.07 9.73
C GLU A 109 1.01 -21.65 10.64
N ASN A 110 -0.02 -21.00 10.10
CA ASN A 110 -1.17 -20.46 10.83
C ASN A 110 -0.77 -19.45 11.94
N ASP A 111 0.38 -18.76 11.77
CA ASP A 111 0.92 -17.78 12.72
C ASP A 111 0.34 -16.38 12.45
N ARG A 112 -0.88 -16.18 12.96
CA ARG A 112 -1.63 -14.92 12.82
C ARG A 112 -0.89 -13.72 13.42
N ASP A 113 -0.24 -13.88 14.57
CA ASP A 113 0.38 -12.76 15.30
C ASP A 113 1.58 -12.20 14.52
N GLN A 114 2.46 -13.10 14.04
CA GLN A 114 3.57 -12.66 13.20
C GLN A 114 3.09 -12.15 11.84
N PHE A 115 2.08 -12.78 11.22
CA PHE A 115 1.50 -12.31 9.97
C PHE A 115 0.97 -10.88 10.11
N ARG A 116 0.20 -10.61 11.18
CA ARG A 116 -0.29 -9.28 11.54
C ARG A 116 0.85 -8.28 11.67
N SER A 117 1.94 -8.66 12.34
CA SER A 117 3.06 -7.77 12.61
C SER A 117 3.80 -7.25 11.37
N MET A 118 3.64 -7.92 10.22
CA MET A 118 4.26 -7.50 8.95
C MET A 118 3.59 -6.27 8.33
N PHE A 119 2.36 -5.96 8.73
CA PHE A 119 1.63 -4.80 8.23
C PHE A 119 2.05 -3.52 8.95
N SER A 120 2.04 -2.42 8.20
CA SER A 120 2.30 -1.10 8.74
C SER A 120 1.32 -0.74 9.87
N GLU A 121 1.78 0.02 10.86
CA GLU A 121 1.01 0.35 12.06
C GLU A 121 -0.31 1.06 11.75
N ASN A 122 -0.28 2.03 10.83
CA ASN A 122 -1.47 2.76 10.42
C ASN A 122 -2.57 1.81 9.88
N TYR A 123 -2.15 0.78 9.13
CA TYR A 123 -3.05 -0.23 8.57
C TYR A 123 -3.54 -1.24 9.62
N ARG A 124 -2.68 -1.65 10.55
CA ARG A 124 -3.06 -2.51 11.69
C ARG A 124 -4.06 -1.84 12.62
N ASN A 125 -4.02 -0.51 12.71
CA ASN A 125 -4.96 0.28 13.51
C ASN A 125 -6.30 0.53 12.81
N SER A 126 -6.48 0.07 11.56
CA SER A 126 -7.80 0.11 10.92
C SER A 126 -8.73 -0.91 11.55
N ASP A 127 -9.97 -0.54 11.82
CA ASP A 127 -10.78 -1.38 12.71
C ASP A 127 -11.48 -2.57 12.04
N LEU A 128 -11.29 -2.77 10.72
CA LEU A 128 -11.59 -4.03 10.00
C LEU A 128 -10.35 -4.90 9.77
N PHE A 129 -9.18 -4.51 10.27
CA PHE A 129 -7.94 -5.24 10.02
C PHE A 129 -8.02 -6.67 10.56
N ASP A 130 -8.43 -6.83 11.82
CA ASP A 130 -8.49 -8.13 12.48
C ASP A 130 -9.50 -9.07 11.83
N ASP A 131 -10.69 -8.56 11.50
CA ASP A 131 -11.70 -9.33 10.76
C ASP A 131 -11.17 -9.77 9.39
N SER A 132 -10.39 -8.92 8.72
CA SER A 132 -9.82 -9.24 7.41
C SER A 132 -8.69 -10.27 7.50
N VAL A 133 -7.94 -10.28 8.61
CA VAL A 133 -6.95 -11.34 8.90
C VAL A 133 -7.67 -12.67 9.13
N GLU A 134 -8.70 -12.71 9.97
CA GLU A 134 -9.43 -13.96 10.21
C GLU A 134 -10.11 -14.49 8.94
N GLU A 135 -10.69 -13.60 8.12
CA GLU A 135 -11.24 -13.96 6.82
C GLU A 135 -10.16 -14.49 5.88
N PHE A 136 -8.99 -13.84 5.81
CA PHE A 136 -7.85 -14.30 5.02
C PHE A 136 -7.46 -15.74 5.37
N PHE A 137 -7.22 -16.03 6.65
CA PHE A 137 -6.82 -17.38 7.11
C PHE A 137 -7.93 -18.42 6.92
N THR A 138 -9.21 -18.00 6.90
CA THR A 138 -10.34 -18.90 6.64
C THR A 138 -10.35 -19.42 5.21
N TYR A 139 -9.96 -18.59 4.24
CA TYR A 139 -9.99 -18.95 2.81
C TYR A 139 -8.63 -19.29 2.22
N TYR A 140 -7.56 -19.11 2.99
CA TYR A 140 -6.20 -19.31 2.55
C TYR A 140 -5.93 -20.75 2.07
N PRO A 141 -5.44 -20.95 0.83
CA PRO A 141 -5.01 -22.25 0.33
C PRO A 141 -3.71 -22.68 1.02
N GLN A 142 -3.76 -23.77 1.78
CA GLN A 142 -2.59 -24.32 2.47
C GLN A 142 -1.55 -24.86 1.48
N GLY A 143 -0.27 -24.56 1.71
CA GLY A 143 0.87 -25.05 0.93
C GLY A 143 1.42 -24.05 -0.09
N LEU A 144 0.87 -22.83 -0.16
CA LEU A 144 1.35 -21.82 -1.10
C LEU A 144 2.79 -21.34 -0.80
N SER A 145 3.31 -21.51 0.42
CA SER A 145 4.68 -21.12 0.75
C SER A 145 5.74 -21.99 0.06
N GLU A 146 5.37 -23.21 -0.34
CA GLU A 146 6.25 -24.14 -1.06
C GLU A 146 6.25 -23.90 -2.58
N CYS A 147 5.32 -23.07 -3.08
CA CYS A 147 5.19 -22.82 -4.50
C CYS A 147 6.32 -21.94 -5.04
N GLN A 148 6.74 -22.24 -6.27
CA GLN A 148 7.68 -21.38 -6.98
C GLN A 148 6.98 -20.09 -7.45
N LEU A 149 7.31 -18.96 -6.84
CA LEU A 149 6.79 -17.65 -7.20
C LEU A 149 7.38 -17.16 -8.53
N GLN A 150 6.52 -16.74 -9.44
CA GLN A 150 6.86 -16.03 -10.66
C GLN A 150 6.40 -14.58 -10.56
N GLN A 151 7.32 -13.63 -10.67
CA GLN A 151 6.98 -12.21 -10.67
C GLN A 151 6.26 -11.82 -11.97
N THR A 152 5.14 -11.13 -11.86
CA THR A 152 4.34 -10.64 -13.01
C THR A 152 4.34 -9.11 -13.10
N SER A 153 4.54 -8.40 -11.99
CA SER A 153 4.78 -6.96 -11.94
C SER A 153 5.64 -6.59 -10.73
N SER A 154 5.89 -5.30 -10.49
CA SER A 154 6.64 -4.87 -9.28
C SER A 154 5.98 -5.34 -7.98
N ASP A 155 4.65 -5.43 -8.00
CA ASP A 155 3.78 -5.58 -6.83
C ASP A 155 2.91 -6.85 -6.95
N ALA A 156 3.23 -7.75 -7.90
CA ALA A 156 2.42 -8.94 -8.15
C ALA A 156 3.24 -10.17 -8.55
N TYR A 157 2.80 -11.32 -8.06
CA TYR A 157 3.35 -12.64 -8.27
C TYR A 157 2.27 -13.62 -8.69
N THR A 158 2.68 -14.72 -9.29
CA THR A 158 1.84 -15.87 -9.57
C THR A 158 2.53 -17.13 -9.13
N CYS A 159 1.76 -18.11 -8.69
CA CYS A 159 2.26 -19.44 -8.39
C CYS A 159 1.24 -20.52 -8.77
N LYS A 160 1.69 -21.76 -8.84
CA LYS A 160 0.82 -22.90 -9.12
C LYS A 160 0.85 -23.88 -7.96
N LEU A 161 -0.33 -24.29 -7.52
CA LEU A 161 -0.56 -25.28 -6.48
C LEU A 161 -1.67 -26.22 -6.97
N ASP A 162 -1.43 -27.53 -6.91
CA ASP A 162 -2.41 -28.57 -7.29
C ASP A 162 -3.09 -28.40 -8.67
N GLY A 163 -2.41 -27.75 -9.62
CA GLY A 163 -2.91 -27.51 -10.97
C GLY A 163 -3.68 -26.20 -11.15
N GLU A 164 -3.95 -25.47 -10.07
CA GLU A 164 -4.57 -24.15 -10.08
C GLU A 164 -3.51 -23.04 -10.09
N THR A 165 -3.88 -21.88 -10.66
CA THR A 165 -3.02 -20.68 -10.66
C THR A 165 -3.53 -19.70 -9.62
N TYR A 166 -2.62 -19.26 -8.74
CA TYR A 166 -2.88 -18.24 -7.74
C TYR A 166 -2.12 -16.97 -8.09
N TYR A 167 -2.77 -15.83 -7.92
CA TYR A 167 -2.22 -14.50 -8.08
C TYR A 167 -2.07 -13.87 -6.70
N ILE A 168 -0.89 -13.33 -6.44
CA ILE A 168 -0.53 -12.75 -5.15
C ILE A 168 -0.15 -11.29 -5.41
N ASN A 169 -0.86 -10.36 -4.78
CA ASN A 169 -0.59 -8.94 -4.87
C ASN A 169 0.00 -8.47 -3.54
N ILE A 170 1.03 -7.63 -3.61
CA ILE A 170 1.69 -7.07 -2.44
C ILE A 170 2.03 -5.60 -2.67
N ARG A 171 1.77 -4.75 -1.68
CA ARG A 171 2.30 -3.38 -1.64
C ARG A 171 3.05 -3.17 -0.35
N ILE A 172 4.29 -2.71 -0.48
CA ILE A 172 5.18 -2.43 0.64
C ILE A 172 5.54 -0.96 0.57
N ASN A 173 5.24 -0.22 1.63
CA ASN A 173 5.77 1.12 1.80
C ASN A 173 7.09 1.02 2.56
N GLN A 174 8.16 1.42 1.88
CA GLN A 174 9.49 1.53 2.47
C GLN A 174 9.91 2.99 2.42
N ASN A 175 10.38 3.53 3.56
CA ASN A 175 10.90 4.89 3.68
C ASN A 175 9.84 6.01 3.60
N ASP A 176 8.63 5.77 4.10
CA ASP A 176 7.68 6.84 4.40
C ASP A 176 8.23 7.70 5.56
N HIS A 177 8.08 9.02 5.43
CA HIS A 177 8.47 9.98 6.48
C HIS A 177 7.67 9.79 7.77
N ASN A 178 6.44 9.27 7.66
CA ASN A 178 5.71 8.72 8.79
C ASN A 178 6.07 7.24 8.95
N SER A 179 6.81 6.91 10.02
CA SER A 179 7.22 5.54 10.31
C SER A 179 6.06 4.56 10.48
N GLU A 180 4.88 5.06 10.86
CA GLU A 180 3.65 4.26 11.02
C GLU A 180 3.13 3.70 9.68
N ASN A 181 3.53 4.29 8.55
CA ASN A 181 3.17 3.82 7.21
C ASN A 181 4.17 2.82 6.63
N ASN A 182 5.30 2.57 7.30
CA ASN A 182 6.30 1.62 6.82
C ASN A 182 5.85 0.18 7.08
N GLY A 183 6.01 -0.69 6.10
CA GLY A 183 5.60 -2.09 6.16
C GLY A 183 4.66 -2.49 5.03
N VAL A 184 4.02 -3.65 5.18
CA VAL A 184 3.01 -4.12 4.22
C VAL A 184 1.75 -3.25 4.36
N THR A 185 1.24 -2.77 3.22
CA THR A 185 0.03 -1.95 3.12
C THR A 185 -1.06 -2.63 2.30
N LEU A 186 -0.67 -3.63 1.49
CA LEU A 186 -1.58 -4.51 0.80
C LEU A 186 -0.95 -5.90 0.73
N PHE A 187 -1.72 -6.92 1.06
CA PHE A 187 -1.39 -8.30 0.72
C PHE A 187 -2.67 -9.05 0.37
N GLY A 188 -2.71 -9.69 -0.78
CA GLY A 188 -3.85 -10.51 -1.10
C GLY A 188 -3.60 -11.59 -2.13
N ILE A 189 -4.47 -12.59 -2.09
CA ILE A 189 -4.39 -13.80 -2.90
C ILE A 189 -5.72 -14.00 -3.61
N GLU A 190 -5.67 -14.39 -4.88
CA GLU A 190 -6.84 -14.73 -5.68
C GLU A 190 -6.54 -15.91 -6.62
N ASN A 191 -7.55 -16.70 -6.97
CA ASN A 191 -7.45 -17.68 -8.05
C ASN A 191 -7.96 -17.13 -9.39
N ASP A 192 -7.86 -17.91 -10.47
CA ASP A 192 -8.28 -17.53 -11.82
C ASP A 192 -9.76 -17.09 -11.87
N GLU A 193 -10.62 -17.76 -11.11
CA GLU A 193 -12.06 -17.54 -10.99
C GLU A 193 -12.37 -16.21 -10.31
N ALA A 194 -11.67 -15.90 -9.21
CA ALA A 194 -11.79 -14.63 -8.52
C ALA A 194 -11.28 -13.46 -9.36
N LYS A 195 -10.20 -13.66 -10.11
CA LYS A 195 -9.63 -12.64 -10.99
C LYS A 195 -10.54 -12.29 -12.18
N GLN A 196 -11.28 -13.27 -12.70
CA GLN A 196 -12.24 -13.07 -13.79
C GLN A 196 -13.54 -12.41 -13.33
N ALA A 197 -13.91 -12.58 -12.05
CA ALA A 197 -15.02 -11.86 -11.46
C ALA A 197 -14.65 -10.37 -11.33
N SER A 198 -15.19 -9.53 -12.22
CA SER A 198 -14.86 -8.10 -12.40
C SER A 198 -15.19 -7.19 -11.20
N THR A 199 -15.55 -7.76 -10.05
CA THR A 199 -16.12 -7.07 -8.89
C THR A 199 -15.15 -6.85 -7.74
N PHE A 200 -13.98 -7.49 -7.73
CA PHE A 200 -12.95 -7.18 -6.74
C PHE A 200 -12.15 -5.95 -7.20
N SER A 201 -12.68 -4.75 -6.93
CA SER A 201 -11.84 -3.55 -6.99
C SER A 201 -10.93 -3.57 -5.77
N HIS A 202 -9.72 -4.12 -5.91
CA HIS A 202 -8.72 -4.26 -4.84
C HIS A 202 -8.13 -2.93 -4.34
N GLY A 203 -8.67 -1.79 -4.78
CA GLY A 203 -8.15 -0.46 -4.46
C GLY A 203 -8.38 -0.01 -3.02
N TYR A 204 -9.23 -0.72 -2.27
CA TYR A 204 -9.68 -0.35 -0.92
C TYR A 204 -9.61 -1.52 0.07
N MET A 205 -8.68 -2.46 -0.12
CA MET A 205 -8.46 -3.52 0.87
C MET A 205 -6.98 -3.72 1.11
N SER A 206 -6.66 -3.77 2.40
CA SER A 206 -5.30 -3.97 2.90
C SER A 206 -4.95 -5.46 2.97
N ILE A 207 -5.95 -6.32 3.17
CA ILE A 207 -5.83 -7.79 3.25
C ILE A 207 -7.02 -8.43 2.53
N TYR A 208 -6.79 -9.41 1.66
CA TYR A 208 -7.86 -10.22 1.08
C TYR A 208 -7.40 -11.62 0.65
N CYS A 209 -8.28 -12.61 0.73
CA CYS A 209 -8.08 -13.94 0.16
C CYS A 209 -9.35 -14.36 -0.58
N ASN A 210 -9.34 -14.24 -1.92
CA ASN A 210 -10.50 -14.47 -2.76
C ASN A 210 -10.30 -15.77 -3.54
N ILE A 211 -10.73 -16.89 -2.96
CA ILE A 211 -10.65 -18.21 -3.59
C ILE A 211 -12.05 -18.67 -3.93
N ILE A 212 -12.34 -18.78 -5.23
CA ILE A 212 -13.65 -19.20 -5.74
C ILE A 212 -13.52 -20.62 -6.31
N PRO A 213 -14.13 -21.65 -5.70
CA PRO A 213 -14.03 -23.02 -6.20
C PRO A 213 -14.86 -23.22 -7.48
N GLU A 214 -14.23 -23.59 -8.60
CA GLU A 214 -14.83 -24.05 -9.89
C GLU A 214 -15.72 -23.06 -10.71
N PRO A 215 -15.82 -23.21 -12.05
CA PRO A 215 -16.44 -22.23 -12.96
C PRO A 215 -17.99 -22.15 -12.95
N ASP A 216 -18.71 -23.02 -12.23
CA ASP A 216 -20.19 -22.91 -12.07
C ASP A 216 -20.59 -22.08 -10.83
N THR A 217 -19.64 -21.32 -10.30
CA THR A 217 -19.80 -20.48 -9.11
C THR A 217 -19.87 -19.01 -9.43
N HIS A 218 -20.28 -18.62 -10.64
CA HIS A 218 -20.54 -17.21 -10.95
C HIS A 218 -22.01 -17.00 -11.25
N ARG A 219 -22.60 -16.00 -10.61
CA ARG A 219 -23.96 -15.55 -10.91
C ARG A 219 -23.98 -14.05 -11.14
N LEU A 220 -24.92 -13.60 -11.97
CA LEU A 220 -25.33 -12.20 -11.92
C LEU A 220 -26.03 -12.01 -10.58
N ILE A 221 -25.61 -11.02 -9.79
CA ILE A 221 -26.18 -10.68 -8.49
C ILE A 221 -26.11 -9.15 -8.39
N ASP A 222 -27.23 -8.48 -8.12
CA ASP A 222 -27.28 -7.01 -8.02
C ASP A 222 -26.74 -6.29 -9.29
N GLY A 223 -26.95 -6.92 -10.45
CA GLY A 223 -26.48 -6.44 -11.75
C GLY A 223 -24.97 -6.61 -11.99
N GLU A 224 -24.27 -7.36 -11.15
CA GLU A 224 -22.83 -7.61 -11.27
C GLU A 224 -22.51 -9.12 -11.27
N THR A 225 -21.49 -9.54 -12.00
CA THR A 225 -21.05 -10.94 -11.97
C THR A 225 -20.21 -11.16 -10.71
N MET A 226 -20.66 -12.06 -9.85
CA MET A 226 -20.08 -12.33 -8.55
C MET A 226 -19.83 -13.82 -8.35
N GLY A 227 -18.80 -14.15 -7.55
CA GLY A 227 -18.62 -15.50 -7.00
C GLY A 227 -19.84 -15.92 -6.17
N TYR A 228 -20.21 -17.18 -6.24
CA TYR A 228 -21.46 -17.72 -5.71
C TYR A 228 -21.21 -19.14 -5.19
N MET A 229 -21.32 -19.30 -3.88
CA MET A 229 -21.30 -20.62 -3.25
C MET A 229 -22.72 -21.18 -3.21
N PHE A 230 -22.95 -22.29 -3.91
CA PHE A 230 -24.24 -22.97 -3.91
C PHE A 230 -24.47 -23.68 -2.57
N THR A 231 -25.60 -23.39 -1.92
CA THR A 231 -26.03 -23.98 -0.65
C THR A 231 -27.34 -24.75 -0.85
N PRO A 232 -27.33 -25.93 -1.50
CA PRO A 232 -28.54 -26.66 -1.90
C PRO A 232 -29.44 -27.08 -0.74
N GLU A 233 -28.86 -27.21 0.46
CA GLU A 233 -29.57 -27.70 1.64
C GLU A 233 -30.43 -26.63 2.32
N ARG A 234 -30.44 -25.40 1.78
CA ARG A 234 -31.00 -24.24 2.44
C ARG A 234 -31.91 -23.46 1.49
N GLU A 235 -33.21 -23.57 1.72
CA GLU A 235 -34.20 -22.68 1.11
C GLU A 235 -34.50 -21.54 2.09
N LEU A 236 -34.24 -20.32 1.65
CA LEU A 236 -34.58 -19.10 2.40
C LEU A 236 -35.65 -18.32 1.67
N THR A 237 -36.39 -17.53 2.43
CA THR A 237 -37.42 -16.64 1.93
C THR A 237 -37.15 -15.21 2.38
N GLN A 238 -37.77 -14.24 1.72
CA GLN A 238 -37.76 -12.85 2.18
C GLN A 238 -38.36 -12.71 3.60
N ASP A 239 -39.37 -13.51 3.94
CA ASP A 239 -40.05 -13.44 5.23
C ASP A 239 -39.12 -13.86 6.37
N ASP A 240 -38.27 -14.87 6.16
CA ASP A 240 -37.27 -15.29 7.16
C ASP A 240 -36.40 -14.11 7.63
N PHE A 241 -35.91 -13.31 6.68
CA PHE A 241 -35.10 -12.13 6.99
C PHE A 241 -35.94 -11.01 7.61
N THR A 242 -37.18 -10.84 7.17
CA THR A 242 -38.08 -9.80 7.71
C THR A 242 -38.46 -10.08 9.16
N GLU A 243 -38.61 -11.35 9.55
CA GLU A 243 -38.93 -11.76 10.91
C GLU A 243 -37.72 -11.79 11.84
N PHE A 244 -36.54 -12.18 11.33
CA PHE A 244 -35.33 -12.31 12.15
C PHE A 244 -34.60 -10.98 12.36
N LEU A 245 -34.49 -10.14 11.33
CA LEU A 245 -33.60 -8.98 11.39
C LEU A 245 -34.13 -7.90 12.35
N GLY A 246 -33.24 -7.46 13.25
CA GLY A 246 -33.49 -6.39 14.21
C GLY A 246 -32.41 -5.31 14.21
N GLU A 247 -32.69 -4.20 14.89
CA GLU A 247 -31.73 -3.10 15.08
C GLU A 247 -30.48 -3.59 15.84
N GLY A 248 -29.30 -3.21 15.36
CA GLY A 248 -28.03 -3.52 16.01
C GLY A 248 -27.47 -4.93 15.77
N MET A 249 -28.13 -5.74 14.94
CA MET A 249 -27.61 -7.06 14.56
C MET A 249 -26.30 -6.97 13.78
N THR A 250 -25.44 -7.95 14.02
CA THR A 250 -24.18 -8.13 13.30
C THR A 250 -24.29 -9.21 12.24
N VAL A 251 -23.37 -9.20 11.28
CA VAL A 251 -23.21 -10.28 10.30
C VAL A 251 -22.94 -11.62 10.99
N SER A 252 -22.27 -11.60 12.15
CA SER A 252 -22.03 -12.83 12.92
C SER A 252 -23.32 -13.44 13.43
N ASP A 253 -24.21 -12.64 14.02
CA ASP A 253 -25.52 -13.11 14.53
C ASP A 253 -26.36 -13.72 13.39
N ILE A 254 -26.35 -13.04 12.25
CA ILE A 254 -27.04 -13.48 11.04
C ILE A 254 -26.39 -14.77 10.53
N THR A 255 -25.07 -14.81 10.39
CA THR A 255 -24.34 -16.00 9.92
C THR A 255 -24.53 -17.20 10.85
N GLU A 256 -24.70 -16.99 12.16
CA GLU A 256 -25.01 -18.07 13.11
C GLU A 256 -26.43 -18.64 12.89
N HIS A 257 -27.42 -17.77 12.68
CA HIS A 257 -28.81 -18.20 12.50
C HIS A 257 -29.07 -18.81 11.12
N PHE A 258 -28.54 -18.13 10.11
CA PHE A 258 -28.81 -18.40 8.72
C PHE A 258 -27.71 -19.28 8.13
N GLY A 259 -26.46 -19.10 8.51
CA GLY A 259 -25.31 -19.74 7.86
C GLY A 259 -24.58 -18.76 6.96
N LYS A 260 -23.56 -19.26 6.24
CA LYS A 260 -22.73 -18.42 5.38
C LYS A 260 -23.52 -17.83 4.21
N PRO A 261 -23.20 -16.60 3.78
CA PRO A 261 -23.77 -16.01 2.58
C PRO A 261 -23.31 -16.75 1.32
N ASN A 262 -24.13 -16.68 0.27
CA ASN A 262 -23.78 -17.23 -1.03
C ASN A 262 -22.73 -16.37 -1.75
N SER A 263 -22.71 -15.06 -1.48
CA SER A 263 -21.72 -14.16 -2.05
C SER A 263 -21.41 -12.99 -1.12
N THR A 264 -20.22 -12.42 -1.25
CA THR A 264 -19.79 -11.24 -0.51
C THR A 264 -19.19 -10.22 -1.48
N LYS A 265 -19.62 -8.97 -1.38
CA LYS A 265 -19.03 -7.83 -2.07
C LYS A 265 -18.33 -6.93 -1.07
N ILE A 266 -17.06 -6.65 -1.31
CA ILE A 266 -16.35 -5.67 -0.51
C ILE A 266 -16.42 -4.33 -1.24
N MET A 267 -17.03 -3.34 -0.59
CA MET A 267 -17.25 -2.01 -1.18
C MET A 267 -16.06 -1.08 -0.89
N ASN A 268 -15.53 -1.13 0.34
CA ASN A 268 -14.31 -0.44 0.79
C ASN A 268 -13.83 -0.99 2.15
N ASP A 269 -12.74 -0.44 2.69
CA ASP A 269 -12.14 -0.78 4.00
C ASP A 269 -13.08 -0.63 5.21
N SER A 270 -14.31 -0.13 5.03
CA SER A 270 -15.28 0.04 6.11
C SER A 270 -16.68 -0.50 5.76
N ARG A 271 -16.88 -1.07 4.56
CA ARG A 271 -18.19 -1.51 4.09
C ARG A 271 -18.12 -2.79 3.27
N LYS A 272 -18.96 -3.75 3.65
CA LYS A 272 -19.17 -5.02 2.94
C LYS A 272 -20.66 -5.22 2.69
N ALA A 273 -21.00 -5.98 1.66
CA ALA A 273 -22.35 -6.45 1.38
C ALA A 273 -22.35 -7.98 1.29
N PHE A 274 -23.29 -8.62 1.97
CA PHE A 274 -23.43 -10.08 1.99
C PHE A 274 -24.75 -10.46 1.31
N TYR A 275 -24.69 -11.45 0.42
CA TYR A 275 -25.81 -11.86 -0.41
C TYR A 275 -26.24 -13.28 -0.07
N TYR A 276 -27.52 -13.43 0.24
CA TYR A 276 -28.17 -14.71 0.52
C TYR A 276 -29.21 -15.00 -0.56
N SER A 277 -29.10 -16.13 -1.24
CA SER A 277 -30.12 -16.58 -2.20
C SER A 277 -31.41 -16.86 -1.45
N ILE A 278 -32.51 -16.31 -1.94
CA ILE A 278 -33.85 -16.61 -1.46
C ILE A 278 -34.66 -17.27 -2.58
N ASP A 279 -35.93 -17.57 -2.30
CA ASP A 279 -36.90 -18.05 -3.26
C ASP A 279 -36.95 -17.18 -4.52
N ASN A 280 -37.02 -17.82 -5.68
CA ASN A 280 -37.14 -17.11 -6.96
C ASN A 280 -38.41 -16.24 -6.99
N ASP A 281 -38.43 -15.24 -7.86
CA ASP A 281 -39.65 -14.44 -8.06
C ASP A 281 -40.78 -15.25 -8.72
N GLU A 282 -41.95 -14.63 -8.90
CA GLU A 282 -43.12 -15.28 -9.53
C GLU A 282 -42.85 -15.76 -10.97
N LEU A 283 -41.84 -15.20 -11.64
CA LEU A 283 -41.42 -15.57 -13.00
C LEU A 283 -40.29 -16.61 -13.01
N GLY A 284 -39.83 -17.04 -11.84
CA GLY A 284 -38.76 -18.02 -11.67
C GLY A 284 -37.36 -17.45 -11.72
N TYR A 285 -37.18 -16.13 -11.65
CA TYR A 285 -35.87 -15.49 -11.66
C TYR A 285 -35.22 -15.47 -10.27
N PRO A 286 -33.89 -15.64 -10.17
CA PRO A 286 -33.19 -15.61 -8.89
C PRO A 286 -33.35 -14.28 -8.16
N ARG A 287 -33.48 -14.36 -6.84
CA ARG A 287 -33.49 -13.21 -5.93
C ARG A 287 -32.52 -13.42 -4.78
N TYR A 288 -32.04 -12.31 -4.23
CA TYR A 288 -31.08 -12.31 -3.14
C TYR A 288 -31.43 -11.26 -2.11
N VAL A 289 -31.25 -11.58 -0.83
CA VAL A 289 -31.18 -10.58 0.24
C VAL A 289 -29.75 -10.05 0.31
N CYS A 290 -29.59 -8.74 0.15
CA CYS A 290 -28.35 -8.00 0.29
C CYS A 290 -28.32 -7.30 1.65
N LEU A 291 -27.34 -7.65 2.47
CA LEU A 291 -27.07 -7.04 3.78
C LEU A 291 -25.82 -6.16 3.68
N GLU A 292 -25.99 -4.84 3.67
CA GLU A 292 -24.86 -3.94 3.75
C GLU A 292 -24.48 -3.65 5.20
N CYS A 293 -23.19 -3.78 5.47
CA CYS A 293 -22.63 -3.75 6.80
C CYS A 293 -21.55 -2.68 6.85
N ALA A 294 -21.53 -1.95 7.96
CA ALA A 294 -20.53 -0.92 8.24
C ALA A 294 -19.51 -1.46 9.25
N HIS A 295 -18.68 -0.54 9.71
CA HIS A 295 -17.67 -0.76 10.71
C HIS A 295 -18.16 -1.56 11.94
N GLY A 296 -17.42 -2.61 12.34
CA GLY A 296 -17.79 -3.52 13.44
C GLY A 296 -18.84 -4.58 13.11
N GLY A 297 -19.05 -4.87 11.81
CA GLY A 297 -19.93 -5.95 11.35
C GLY A 297 -21.43 -5.67 11.52
N LYS A 298 -21.82 -4.47 11.94
CA LYS A 298 -23.23 -4.09 12.11
C LYS A 298 -23.91 -3.90 10.76
N VAL A 299 -25.05 -4.56 10.59
CA VAL A 299 -25.89 -4.36 9.40
C VAL A 299 -26.61 -3.02 9.54
N PHE A 300 -26.61 -2.20 8.48
CA PHE A 300 -27.33 -0.92 8.46
C PHE A 300 -28.32 -0.81 7.31
N ASN A 301 -28.29 -1.73 6.35
CA ASN A 301 -29.20 -1.71 5.21
C ASN A 301 -29.47 -3.13 4.73
N CYS A 302 -30.75 -3.45 4.53
CA CYS A 302 -31.20 -4.75 4.07
C CYS A 302 -32.20 -4.56 2.92
N ARG A 303 -31.90 -5.18 1.77
CA ARG A 303 -32.73 -5.08 0.57
C ARG A 303 -32.80 -6.42 -0.17
N VAL A 304 -33.89 -6.64 -0.88
CA VAL A 304 -33.99 -7.71 -1.87
C VAL A 304 -33.56 -7.15 -3.23
N VAL A 305 -32.70 -7.89 -3.92
CA VAL A 305 -32.21 -7.59 -5.27
C VAL A 305 -32.45 -8.79 -6.19
N GLY A 306 -32.63 -8.50 -7.48
CA GLY A 306 -32.80 -9.52 -8.52
C GLY A 306 -31.90 -9.27 -9.74
N ASP A 307 -31.82 -10.25 -10.61
CA ASP A 307 -30.82 -10.28 -11.70
C ASP A 307 -31.15 -9.38 -12.89
N HIS A 308 -32.43 -9.04 -13.09
CA HIS A 308 -32.88 -8.58 -14.41
C HIS A 308 -33.01 -7.09 -14.62
N THR A 309 -33.03 -6.26 -13.58
CA THR A 309 -32.80 -4.81 -13.71
C THR A 309 -32.72 -4.22 -12.30
N ARG A 310 -31.90 -3.18 -12.10
CA ARG A 310 -31.87 -2.33 -10.88
C ARG A 310 -33.23 -1.74 -10.44
N LYS A 311 -34.34 -2.08 -11.11
CA LYS A 311 -35.68 -1.57 -10.86
C LYS A 311 -36.45 -2.32 -9.77
N ASP A 312 -35.97 -3.48 -9.34
CA ASP A 312 -36.67 -4.34 -8.39
C ASP A 312 -35.99 -4.37 -7.00
N GLU A 313 -35.29 -3.30 -6.63
CA GLU A 313 -34.77 -3.13 -5.27
C GLU A 313 -35.95 -2.93 -4.30
N TYR A 314 -36.24 -3.96 -3.50
CA TYR A 314 -37.19 -3.85 -2.40
C TYR A 314 -36.42 -3.67 -1.10
N VAL A 315 -36.47 -2.48 -0.52
CA VAL A 315 -35.84 -2.20 0.78
C VAL A 315 -36.69 -2.85 1.87
N ILE A 316 -36.14 -3.88 2.53
CA ILE A 316 -36.78 -4.50 3.69
C ILE A 316 -36.68 -3.53 4.87
N TRP A 317 -35.48 -3.00 5.12
CA TRP A 317 -35.26 -1.90 6.08
C TRP A 317 -33.91 -1.20 5.85
N ARG A 318 -33.77 0.03 6.35
CA ARG A 318 -32.52 0.80 6.37
C ARG A 318 -32.41 1.64 7.64
N TYR A 319 -31.28 1.54 8.34
CA TYR A 319 -30.87 2.46 9.41
C TYR A 319 -29.86 3.48 8.87
N ASP A 320 -30.05 4.75 9.22
CA ASP A 320 -29.09 5.81 8.91
C ASP A 320 -28.00 5.83 10.00
N PHE A 321 -26.82 5.33 9.66
CA PHE A 321 -25.70 5.18 10.59
C PHE A 321 -25.23 6.53 11.17
N ASN A 322 -25.54 7.65 10.51
CA ASN A 322 -25.16 8.98 11.00
C ASN A 322 -26.00 9.46 12.21
N ASN A 323 -27.08 8.76 12.56
CA ASN A 323 -27.98 9.15 13.66
C ASN A 323 -27.80 8.30 14.93
N MET A 324 -26.95 7.26 14.90
CA MET A 324 -26.59 6.51 16.11
C MET A 324 -25.30 7.12 16.69
N GLN A 325 -25.46 8.11 17.57
CA GLN A 325 -24.37 8.68 18.37
C GLN A 325 -23.91 7.72 19.47
#